data_AF-A0A505DB41-F1
#
_entry.id   AF-A0A505DB41-F1
#
_cell.length_a   1.000
_cell.length_b   1.000
_cell.length_c   1.000
_cell.angle_alpha   90.00
_cell.angle_beta   90.00
_cell.angle_gamma   90.00
#
_symmetry.space_group_name_H-M   'P 1'
#
loop_
_entity.id
_entity.type
_entity.pdbx_description
1 polymer ?
#
loop_
_entity_poly.entity_id
_entity_poly.type
_entity_poly.pdbx_seq_one_letter_code
_entity_poly.pdbx_strand_id
1 'polypeptide(L)'
;MRLGADRIDAATPPGRDRSVDALRAVAILGVVLGHWLVTALVADGGALRTSSPLAHMPWLAPVSWVFQTLAVFFLVGGHVATKGYESARARGTTYGQWLGTRMSRLFRPVAAVLGLWTVAALCLLATGTGVATVHTLLKLVLSPLWFLLVFAGLTAVTPLVARVNPLWPLAVVLHVDLIRFGFGFTPAWLGWINVAAGWLVPYTLGAAWTRGELTRRSGWVLLTGGAVTTAVLVAWCGYPASMVGVPGATLSNLDPPTLAAVTFGLAQCGLALLLREPLRRVTRRPMAWAAVAFVNLSAMTIFLWHQTALMSVTATGLAVGRLPGLHTTPDNLTWVAARLAWLPLFTLALMVCWAAFRSYEQGGRRRGERPSRVVHVHRGTAEGRRARSA
;
A
#
# COMPACT_ATOMS: atom_id res chain seq x y z
N MET A 1 -1.73 -26.89 -8.52
CA MET A 1 -1.48 -25.42 -8.62
C MET A 1 -1.63 -24.87 -10.04
N ARG A 2 -1.04 -25.47 -11.09
CA ARG A 2 -1.11 -24.96 -12.48
C ARG A 2 -2.53 -24.81 -13.04
N LEU A 3 -3.38 -25.83 -12.90
CA LEU A 3 -4.80 -25.78 -13.34
C LEU A 3 -5.61 -24.63 -12.71
N GLY A 4 -5.28 -24.24 -11.47
CA GLY A 4 -5.92 -23.10 -10.81
C GLY A 4 -5.42 -21.75 -11.34
N ALA A 5 -4.14 -21.66 -11.67
CA ALA A 5 -3.54 -20.48 -12.28
C ALA A 5 -4.11 -20.23 -13.69
N ASP A 6 -4.29 -21.30 -14.49
CA ASP A 6 -4.84 -21.20 -15.84
C ASP A 6 -6.33 -20.78 -15.81
N ARG A 7 -7.09 -21.22 -14.79
CA ARG A 7 -8.48 -20.77 -14.58
C ARG A 7 -8.55 -19.29 -14.22
N ILE A 8 -7.64 -18.79 -13.38
CA ILE A 8 -7.56 -17.36 -13.03
C ILE A 8 -7.18 -16.53 -14.26
N ASP A 9 -6.24 -17.02 -15.05
CA ASP A 9 -5.83 -16.39 -16.30
C ASP A 9 -6.99 -16.28 -17.30
N ALA A 10 -7.71 -17.39 -17.52
CA ALA A 10 -8.87 -17.45 -18.41
C ALA A 10 -10.07 -16.60 -17.94
N ALA A 11 -10.26 -16.45 -16.62
CA ALA A 11 -11.33 -15.63 -16.06
C ALA A 11 -11.00 -14.12 -16.02
N THR A 12 -9.77 -13.72 -16.36
CA THR A 12 -9.34 -12.32 -16.30
C THR A 12 -9.78 -11.57 -17.57
N PRO A 13 -10.51 -10.44 -17.46
CA PRO A 13 -10.92 -9.68 -18.63
C PRO A 13 -9.72 -9.23 -19.48
N PRO A 14 -9.80 -9.34 -20.82
CA PRO A 14 -8.67 -9.05 -21.72
C PRO A 14 -8.20 -7.59 -21.68
N GLY A 15 -9.04 -6.65 -21.21
CA GLY A 15 -8.70 -5.23 -21.04
C GLY A 15 -8.01 -4.87 -19.71
N ARG A 16 -7.73 -5.82 -18.81
CA ARG A 16 -7.14 -5.53 -17.49
C ARG A 16 -5.63 -5.32 -17.59
N ASP A 17 -5.14 -4.15 -17.16
CA ASP A 17 -3.70 -3.86 -17.16
C ASP A 17 -2.99 -4.58 -16.00
N ARG A 18 -2.46 -5.78 -16.28
CA ARG A 18 -1.75 -6.63 -15.33
C ARG A 18 -0.48 -5.98 -14.75
N SER A 19 0.11 -5.00 -15.46
CA SER A 19 1.31 -4.32 -14.98
C SER A 19 1.00 -3.39 -13.81
N VAL A 20 -0.17 -2.75 -13.82
CA VAL A 20 -0.66 -1.90 -12.72
C VAL A 20 -0.94 -2.74 -11.47
N ASP A 21 -1.58 -3.90 -11.63
CA ASP A 21 -1.81 -4.84 -10.53
C ASP A 21 -0.50 -5.38 -9.96
N ALA A 22 0.51 -5.65 -10.79
CA ALA A 22 1.83 -6.07 -10.34
C ALA A 22 2.53 -4.99 -9.52
N LEU A 23 2.51 -3.73 -9.98
CA LEU A 23 3.05 -2.59 -9.21
C LEU A 23 2.36 -2.44 -7.86
N ARG A 24 1.04 -2.59 -7.80
CA ARG A 24 0.28 -2.56 -6.54
C ARG A 24 0.70 -3.70 -5.60
N ALA A 25 0.84 -4.92 -6.13
CA ALA A 25 1.28 -6.07 -5.34
C ALA A 25 2.69 -5.85 -4.77
N VAL A 26 3.64 -5.40 -5.60
CA VAL A 26 5.01 -5.07 -5.16
C VAL A 26 4.99 -3.97 -4.11
N ALA A 27 4.17 -2.93 -4.29
CA ALA A 27 4.07 -1.86 -3.31
C ALA A 27 3.59 -2.38 -1.95
N ILE A 28 2.51 -3.16 -1.91
CA ILE A 28 1.97 -3.72 -0.66
C ILE A 28 3.00 -4.64 0.02
N LEU A 29 3.62 -5.55 -0.74
CA LEU A 29 4.61 -6.47 -0.20
C LEU A 29 5.86 -5.73 0.30
N GLY A 30 6.31 -4.70 -0.40
CA GLY A 30 7.43 -3.85 0.03
C GLY A 30 7.17 -3.21 1.40
N VAL A 31 5.97 -2.63 1.60
CA VAL A 31 5.58 -2.05 2.89
C VAL A 31 5.51 -3.11 3.99
N VAL A 32 4.95 -4.29 3.72
CA VAL A 32 4.86 -5.38 4.70
C VAL A 32 6.25 -5.88 5.12
N LEU A 33 7.11 -6.15 4.12
CA LEU A 33 8.48 -6.59 4.38
C LEU A 33 9.30 -5.52 5.11
N GLY A 34 9.11 -4.25 4.76
CA GLY A 34 9.73 -3.12 5.46
C GLY A 34 9.39 -3.11 6.94
N HIS A 35 8.10 -3.23 7.28
CA HIS A 35 7.67 -3.33 8.67
C HIS A 35 8.27 -4.54 9.38
N TRP A 36 8.26 -5.72 8.75
CA TRP A 36 8.83 -6.91 9.36
C TRP A 36 10.33 -6.82 9.59
N LEU A 37 11.08 -6.16 8.71
CA LEU A 37 12.54 -6.07 8.84
C LEU A 37 13.00 -4.90 9.72
N VAL A 38 12.26 -3.80 9.76
CA VAL A 38 12.67 -2.55 10.43
C VAL A 38 12.10 -2.43 11.85
N THR A 39 11.06 -3.20 12.19
CA THR A 39 10.43 -3.18 13.53
C THR A 39 10.94 -4.32 14.41
N ALA A 40 11.71 -4.01 15.45
CA ALA A 40 12.06 -4.94 16.53
C ALA A 40 11.23 -4.64 17.80
N LEU A 41 10.84 -5.67 18.56
CA LEU A 41 10.18 -5.54 19.86
C LEU A 41 11.15 -6.01 20.93
N VAL A 42 11.67 -5.07 21.72
CA VAL A 42 12.67 -5.36 22.75
C VAL A 42 12.06 -5.05 24.12
N ALA A 43 12.31 -5.93 25.09
CA ALA A 43 11.92 -5.69 26.48
C ALA A 43 12.96 -4.75 27.12
N ASP A 44 12.48 -3.61 27.63
CA ASP A 44 13.29 -2.58 28.30
C ASP A 44 12.61 -2.22 29.63
N GLY A 45 13.29 -2.50 30.75
CA GLY A 45 12.81 -2.15 32.10
C GLY A 45 11.43 -2.72 32.49
N GLY A 46 11.06 -3.90 31.96
CA GLY A 46 9.75 -4.52 32.23
C GLY A 46 8.61 -4.09 31.29
N ALA A 47 8.87 -3.19 30.33
CA ALA A 47 7.95 -2.82 29.27
C ALA A 47 8.47 -3.24 27.89
N LEU A 48 7.56 -3.51 26.94
CA LEU A 48 7.94 -3.70 25.54
C LEU A 48 8.09 -2.33 24.87
N ARG A 49 9.19 -2.14 24.14
CA ARG A 49 9.46 -0.96 23.32
C ARG A 49 9.81 -1.35 21.89
N THR A 50 9.44 -0.48 20.97
CA THR A 50 9.81 -0.63 19.56
C THR A 50 11.22 -0.10 19.34
N SER A 51 12.09 -0.93 18.75
CA SER A 51 13.44 -0.58 18.33
C SER A 51 13.59 -0.82 16.83
N SER A 52 14.61 -0.22 16.21
CA SER A 52 14.88 -0.38 14.79
C SER A 52 16.36 -0.68 14.51
N PRO A 53 16.67 -1.59 13.57
CA PRO A 53 18.03 -1.78 13.08
C PRO A 53 18.63 -0.50 12.51
N LEU A 54 17.82 0.38 11.91
CA LEU A 54 18.30 1.63 11.32
C LEU A 54 18.79 2.65 12.36
N ALA A 55 18.38 2.51 13.62
CA ALA A 55 18.90 3.33 14.71
C ALA A 55 20.32 2.90 15.13
N HIS A 56 20.61 1.60 15.07
CA HIS A 56 21.89 1.03 15.51
C HIS A 56 22.89 0.89 14.36
N MET A 57 22.40 0.65 13.15
CA MET A 57 23.16 0.44 11.91
C MET A 57 22.67 1.43 10.83
N PRO A 58 22.93 2.74 10.97
CA PRO A 58 22.42 3.78 10.07
C PRO A 58 22.90 3.62 8.62
N TRP A 59 24.02 2.93 8.40
CA TRP A 59 24.53 2.58 7.06
C TRP A 59 23.58 1.66 6.27
N LEU A 60 22.61 1.01 6.92
CA LEU A 60 21.51 0.28 6.28
C LEU A 60 20.41 1.20 5.71
N ALA A 61 20.53 2.53 5.82
CA ALA A 61 19.56 3.48 5.27
C ALA A 61 19.14 3.19 3.80
N PRO A 62 20.03 2.80 2.86
CA PRO A 62 19.63 2.45 1.49
C PRO A 62 18.64 1.28 1.41
N VAL A 63 18.67 0.36 2.37
CA VAL A 63 17.71 -0.75 2.45
C VAL A 63 16.28 -0.23 2.67
N SER A 64 16.13 0.87 3.43
CA SER A 64 14.83 1.51 3.61
C SER A 64 14.25 2.06 2.30
N TRP A 65 15.09 2.41 1.33
CA TRP A 65 14.63 2.93 0.03
C TRP A 65 13.97 1.82 -0.79
N VAL A 66 14.42 0.57 -0.65
CA VAL A 66 13.81 -0.57 -1.35
C VAL A 66 12.42 -0.90 -0.79
N PHE A 67 12.24 -0.78 0.53
CA PHE A 67 10.99 -1.16 1.20
C PHE A 67 9.98 -0.03 1.38
N GLN A 68 10.43 1.23 1.32
CA GLN A 68 9.53 2.37 1.20
C GLN A 68 8.93 2.34 -0.20
N THR A 69 7.65 2.00 -0.34
CA THR A 69 7.00 1.89 -1.66
C THR A 69 5.68 2.67 -1.74
N LEU A 70 5.43 3.57 -0.78
CA LEU A 70 4.15 4.29 -0.70
C LEU A 70 3.92 5.15 -1.94
N ALA A 71 4.96 5.76 -2.53
CA ALA A 71 4.79 6.56 -3.74
C ALA A 71 4.24 5.73 -4.91
N VAL A 72 4.74 4.49 -5.09
CA VAL A 72 4.21 3.55 -6.09
C VAL A 72 2.77 3.17 -5.78
N PHE A 73 2.44 2.95 -4.50
CA PHE A 73 1.06 2.67 -4.08
C PHE A 73 0.10 3.82 -4.43
N PHE A 74 0.46 5.07 -4.12
CA PHE A 74 -0.35 6.24 -4.45
C PHE A 74 -0.43 6.51 -5.95
N LEU A 75 0.64 6.27 -6.71
CA LEU A 75 0.64 6.33 -8.18
C LEU A 75 -0.38 5.36 -8.78
N VAL A 76 -0.33 4.09 -8.39
CA VAL A 76 -1.28 3.07 -8.85
C VAL A 76 -2.69 3.40 -8.34
N GLY A 77 -2.79 3.88 -7.11
CA GLY A 77 -4.03 4.36 -6.50
C GLY A 77 -4.74 5.41 -7.34
N GLY A 78 -4.03 6.49 -7.71
CA GLY A 78 -4.54 7.55 -8.56
C GLY A 78 -4.94 7.05 -9.94
N HIS A 79 -4.13 6.16 -10.55
CA HIS A 79 -4.45 5.56 -11.83
C HIS A 79 -5.76 4.75 -11.81
N VAL A 80 -5.92 3.89 -10.81
CA VAL A 80 -7.08 3.00 -10.66
C VAL A 80 -8.32 3.76 -10.18
N ALA A 81 -8.16 4.83 -9.40
CA ALA A 81 -9.25 5.68 -8.97
C ALA A 81 -9.82 6.50 -10.15
N THR A 82 -8.95 7.17 -10.93
CA THR A 82 -9.37 7.97 -12.09
C THR A 82 -10.06 7.12 -13.15
N LYS A 83 -9.43 6.03 -13.61
CA LYS A 83 -10.08 5.10 -14.57
C LYS A 83 -11.38 4.51 -14.02
N GLY A 84 -11.39 4.18 -12.73
CA GLY A 84 -12.56 3.61 -12.08
C GLY A 84 -13.73 4.60 -12.00
N TYR A 85 -13.43 5.89 -11.80
CA TYR A 85 -14.42 6.96 -11.78
C TYR A 85 -14.96 7.25 -13.19
N GLU A 86 -14.09 7.36 -14.19
CA GLU A 86 -14.47 7.53 -15.60
C GLU A 86 -15.39 6.40 -16.08
N SER A 87 -15.00 5.15 -15.79
CA SER A 87 -15.77 3.97 -16.15
C SER A 87 -17.13 3.90 -15.43
N ALA A 88 -17.20 4.34 -14.16
CA ALA A 88 -18.46 4.39 -13.41
C ALA A 88 -19.39 5.49 -13.94
N ARG A 89 -18.83 6.65 -14.28
CA ARG A 89 -19.55 7.75 -14.90
C ARG A 89 -20.11 7.36 -16.27
N ALA A 90 -19.35 6.64 -17.09
CA ALA A 90 -19.81 6.12 -18.38
C ALA A 90 -20.98 5.11 -18.25
N ARG A 91 -21.09 4.43 -17.11
CA ARG A 91 -22.21 3.53 -16.79
C ARG A 91 -23.38 4.23 -16.06
N GLY A 92 -23.36 5.56 -15.92
CA GLY A 92 -24.39 6.31 -15.20
C GLY A 92 -24.41 6.12 -13.68
N THR A 93 -23.34 5.57 -13.08
CA THR A 93 -23.25 5.43 -11.62
C THR A 93 -23.00 6.80 -10.97
N THR A 94 -23.73 7.12 -9.90
CA THR A 94 -23.53 8.39 -9.19
C THR A 94 -22.21 8.41 -8.42
N TYR A 95 -21.65 9.59 -8.18
CA TYR A 95 -20.42 9.74 -7.39
C TYR A 95 -20.56 9.15 -5.98
N GLY A 96 -21.69 9.38 -5.31
CA GLY A 96 -21.95 8.82 -3.98
C GLY A 96 -21.96 7.29 -3.95
N GLN A 97 -22.57 6.64 -4.96
CA GLN A 97 -22.56 5.18 -5.08
C GLN A 97 -21.15 4.63 -5.35
N TRP A 98 -20.38 5.29 -6.22
CA TRP A 98 -19.00 4.94 -6.52
C TRP A 98 -18.11 5.05 -5.27
N LEU A 99 -18.20 6.18 -4.57
CA LEU A 99 -17.40 6.44 -3.38
C LEU A 99 -17.81 5.52 -2.23
N GLY A 100 -19.11 5.40 -1.94
CA GLY A 100 -19.62 4.54 -0.87
C GLY A 100 -19.22 3.07 -1.05
N THR A 101 -19.22 2.56 -2.27
CA THR A 101 -18.73 1.20 -2.56
C THR A 101 -17.23 1.04 -2.28
N ARG A 102 -16.41 2.04 -2.60
CA ARG A 102 -14.96 1.99 -2.31
C ARG A 102 -14.66 2.16 -0.82
N MET A 103 -15.29 3.14 -0.17
CA MET A 103 -15.10 3.41 1.26
C MET A 103 -15.57 2.25 2.12
N SER A 104 -16.74 1.65 1.83
CA SER A 104 -17.21 0.48 2.58
C SER A 104 -16.27 -0.73 2.46
N ARG A 105 -15.72 -0.99 1.28
CA ARG A 105 -14.70 -2.05 1.09
C ARG A 105 -13.39 -1.75 1.81
N LEU A 106 -13.04 -0.48 1.95
CA LEU A 106 -11.82 -0.03 2.62
C LEU A 106 -11.95 -0.13 4.14
N PHE A 107 -13.04 0.37 4.71
CA PHE A 107 -13.22 0.51 6.16
C PHE A 107 -13.83 -0.71 6.85
N ARG A 108 -14.54 -1.58 6.14
CA ARG A 108 -15.08 -2.82 6.75
C ARG A 108 -13.99 -3.72 7.36
N PRO A 109 -12.89 -4.02 6.66
CA PRO A 109 -11.81 -4.82 7.26
C PRO A 109 -11.10 -4.08 8.40
N VAL A 110 -11.00 -2.75 8.32
CA VAL A 110 -10.42 -1.91 9.39
C VAL A 110 -11.23 -2.06 10.69
N ALA A 111 -12.55 -2.03 10.60
CA ALA A 111 -13.41 -2.20 11.78
C ALA A 111 -13.17 -3.55 12.49
N ALA A 112 -12.90 -4.62 11.74
CA ALA A 112 -12.57 -5.92 12.33
C ALA A 112 -11.26 -5.90 13.13
N VAL A 113 -10.22 -5.25 12.60
CA VAL A 113 -8.94 -5.09 13.31
C VAL A 113 -9.09 -4.20 14.54
N LEU A 114 -9.82 -3.09 14.43
CA LEU A 114 -10.10 -2.21 15.57
C LEU A 114 -10.86 -2.95 16.67
N GLY A 115 -11.89 -3.72 16.31
CA GLY A 115 -12.65 -4.55 17.25
C GLY A 115 -11.77 -5.58 17.96
N LEU A 116 -10.97 -6.35 17.21
CA LEU A 116 -10.06 -7.34 17.79
C LEU A 116 -9.05 -6.70 18.75
N TRP A 117 -8.40 -5.62 18.33
CA TRP A 117 -7.37 -4.98 19.16
C TRP A 117 -7.93 -4.22 20.34
N THR A 118 -9.18 -3.79 20.29
CA THR A 118 -9.90 -3.26 21.46
C THR A 118 -10.06 -4.36 22.50
N VAL A 119 -10.56 -5.53 22.11
CA VAL A 119 -10.69 -6.68 23.03
C VAL A 119 -9.33 -7.13 23.55
N ALA A 120 -8.32 -7.26 22.67
CA ALA A 120 -6.97 -7.64 23.07
C ALA A 120 -6.35 -6.65 24.07
N ALA A 121 -6.50 -5.33 23.85
CA ALA A 121 -6.01 -4.31 24.77
C ALA A 121 -6.71 -4.40 26.13
N LEU A 122 -8.03 -4.59 26.16
CA LEU A 122 -8.78 -4.77 27.41
C LEU A 122 -8.32 -6.02 28.18
N CYS A 123 -8.12 -7.15 27.50
CA CYS A 123 -7.60 -8.37 28.12
C CYS A 123 -6.17 -8.17 28.67
N LEU A 124 -5.29 -7.48 27.93
CA LEU A 124 -3.92 -7.20 28.38
C LEU A 124 -3.93 -6.31 29.63
N LEU A 125 -4.76 -5.28 29.67
CA LEU A 125 -4.92 -4.42 30.85
C LEU A 125 -5.51 -5.19 32.03
N ALA A 126 -6.52 -6.03 31.80
CA ALA A 126 -7.14 -6.85 32.84
C ALA A 126 -6.18 -7.89 33.45
N THR A 127 -5.19 -8.36 32.69
CA THR A 127 -4.14 -9.30 33.14
C THR A 127 -2.94 -8.60 33.78
N GLY A 128 -3.00 -7.28 33.98
CA GLY A 128 -1.94 -6.51 34.64
C GLY A 128 -0.77 -6.13 33.73
N THR A 129 -0.92 -6.24 32.40
CA THR A 129 0.11 -5.77 31.47
C THR A 129 0.26 -4.26 31.58
N GLY A 130 1.49 -3.77 31.74
CA GLY A 130 1.77 -2.34 31.89
C GLY A 130 1.24 -1.51 30.71
N VAL A 131 0.68 -0.33 31.00
CA VAL A 131 0.08 0.59 30.02
C VAL A 131 1.06 0.95 28.89
N ALA A 132 2.35 1.08 29.19
CA ALA A 132 3.39 1.35 28.20
C ALA A 132 3.52 0.24 27.13
N THR A 133 3.38 -1.02 27.53
CA THR A 133 3.39 -2.17 26.61
C THR A 133 2.14 -2.15 25.73
N VAL A 134 0.96 -1.96 26.33
CA VAL A 134 -0.30 -1.88 25.58
C VAL A 134 -0.28 -0.72 24.59
N HIS A 135 0.20 0.45 24.99
CA HIS A 135 0.39 1.60 24.11
C HIS A 135 1.33 1.29 22.95
N THR A 136 2.46 0.61 23.20
CA THR A 136 3.42 0.23 22.16
C THR A 136 2.79 -0.72 21.14
N LEU A 137 2.06 -1.73 21.60
CA LEU A 137 1.37 -2.67 20.71
C LEU A 137 0.29 -1.96 19.88
N LEU A 138 -0.57 -1.16 20.52
CA LEU A 138 -1.60 -0.40 19.82
C LEU A 138 -1.01 0.57 18.79
N LYS A 139 0.06 1.30 19.17
CA LYS A 139 0.76 2.19 18.26
C LYS A 139 1.29 1.43 17.03
N LEU A 140 1.80 0.22 17.21
CA LEU A 140 2.34 -0.58 16.11
C LEU A 140 1.27 -1.04 15.11
N VAL A 141 0.07 -1.38 15.61
CA VAL A 141 -1.07 -1.80 14.78
C VAL A 141 -1.74 -0.61 14.09
N LEU A 142 -1.94 0.48 14.83
CA LEU A 142 -2.73 1.62 14.38
C LEU A 142 -1.91 2.59 13.54
N SER A 143 -0.60 2.66 13.74
CA SER A 143 0.27 3.58 12.99
C SER A 143 0.11 3.41 11.48
N PRO A 144 0.17 2.20 10.89
CA PRO A 144 -0.05 2.04 9.44
C PRO A 144 -1.41 2.56 8.94
N LEU A 145 -2.43 2.72 9.78
CA LEU A 145 -3.75 3.16 9.32
C LEU A 145 -3.79 4.62 8.87
N TRP A 146 -2.82 5.46 9.25
CA TRP A 146 -2.82 6.88 8.85
C TRP A 146 -2.78 7.03 7.32
N PHE A 147 -1.98 6.23 6.62
CA PHE A 147 -1.88 6.36 5.17
C PHE A 147 -3.16 5.86 4.49
N LEU A 148 -3.88 4.92 5.12
CA LEU A 148 -5.16 4.44 4.63
C LEU A 148 -6.20 5.57 4.66
N LEU A 149 -6.18 6.39 5.70
CA LEU A 149 -7.02 7.59 5.80
C LEU A 149 -6.66 8.61 4.71
N VAL A 150 -5.37 8.89 4.49
CA VAL A 150 -4.92 9.77 3.41
C VAL A 150 -5.36 9.21 2.05
N PHE A 151 -5.18 7.91 1.82
CA PHE A 151 -5.60 7.24 0.61
C PHE A 151 -7.12 7.30 0.39
N ALA A 152 -7.91 7.15 1.46
CA ALA A 152 -9.35 7.29 1.42
C ALA A 152 -9.77 8.73 1.04
N GLY A 153 -9.12 9.73 1.65
CA GLY A 153 -9.32 11.15 1.35
C GLY A 153 -8.98 11.49 -0.10
N LEU A 154 -7.81 11.08 -0.58
CA LEU A 154 -7.39 11.26 -1.98
C LEU A 154 -8.34 10.55 -2.96
N THR A 155 -8.81 9.35 -2.60
CA THR A 155 -9.82 8.62 -3.38
C THR A 155 -11.14 9.38 -3.45
N ALA A 156 -11.58 10.00 -2.35
CA ALA A 156 -12.78 10.85 -2.35
C ALA A 156 -12.60 12.06 -3.27
N VAL A 157 -11.50 12.79 -3.15
CA VAL A 157 -11.28 14.00 -3.98
C VAL A 157 -10.87 13.71 -5.43
N THR A 158 -10.84 12.43 -5.86
CA THR A 158 -10.46 12.02 -7.23
C THR A 158 -11.09 12.88 -8.33
N PRO A 159 -12.40 13.21 -8.33
CA PRO A 159 -12.99 14.01 -9.41
C PRO A 159 -12.35 15.39 -9.58
N LEU A 160 -11.86 15.98 -8.48
CA LEU A 160 -11.20 17.29 -8.47
C LEU A 160 -9.74 17.16 -8.87
N VAL A 161 -9.02 16.21 -8.24
CA VAL A 161 -7.57 16.08 -8.41
C VAL A 161 -7.17 15.35 -9.69
N ALA A 162 -8.10 14.65 -10.34
CA ALA A 162 -7.84 13.96 -11.61
C ALA A 162 -7.47 14.90 -12.77
N ARG A 163 -7.63 16.22 -12.61
CA ARG A 163 -7.22 17.25 -13.59
C ARG A 163 -6.07 18.14 -13.10
N VAL A 164 -5.62 17.96 -11.86
CA VAL A 164 -4.57 18.77 -11.26
C VAL A 164 -3.22 18.36 -11.83
N ASN A 165 -2.39 19.35 -12.16
CA ASN A 165 -1.02 19.13 -12.59
C ASN A 165 -0.17 18.68 -11.38
N PRO A 166 0.64 17.60 -11.49
CA PRO A 166 1.47 17.11 -10.40
C PRO A 166 2.51 18.12 -9.87
N LEU A 167 2.81 19.18 -10.62
CA LEU A 167 3.69 20.27 -10.17
C LEU A 167 3.07 21.11 -9.06
N TRP A 168 1.74 21.25 -9.01
CA TRP A 168 1.07 22.03 -7.97
C TRP A 168 1.29 21.45 -6.55
N PRO A 169 0.97 20.16 -6.28
CA PRO A 169 1.25 19.59 -4.96
C PRO A 169 2.75 19.52 -4.65
N LEU A 170 3.60 19.36 -5.67
CA LEU A 170 5.06 19.40 -5.50
C LEU A 170 5.54 20.79 -5.04
N ALA A 171 5.02 21.85 -5.65
CA ALA A 171 5.31 23.22 -5.25
C ALA A 171 4.84 23.48 -3.82
N VAL A 172 3.66 22.99 -3.42
CA VAL A 172 3.18 23.12 -2.02
C VAL A 172 4.19 22.49 -1.05
N VAL A 173 4.64 21.26 -1.31
CA VAL A 173 5.63 20.59 -0.45
C VAL A 173 6.94 21.37 -0.39
N LEU A 174 7.44 21.83 -1.53
CA LEU A 174 8.67 22.64 -1.60
C LEU A 174 8.55 23.89 -0.74
N HIS A 175 7.47 24.68 -0.87
CA HIS A 175 7.30 25.92 -0.11
C HIS A 175 7.11 25.64 1.38
N VAL A 176 6.33 24.61 1.74
CA VAL A 176 6.14 24.24 3.15
C VAL A 176 7.46 23.81 3.78
N ASP A 177 8.28 23.00 3.09
CA ASP A 177 9.59 22.59 3.61
C ASP A 177 10.57 23.77 3.70
N LEU A 178 10.61 24.65 2.70
CA LEU A 178 11.40 25.88 2.77
C LEU A 178 11.00 26.75 3.95
N ILE A 179 9.70 26.85 4.26
CA ILE A 179 9.22 27.60 5.43
C ILE A 179 9.66 26.89 6.73
N ARG A 180 9.45 25.57 6.81
CA ARG A 180 9.75 24.74 7.98
C ARG A 180 11.23 24.72 8.35
N PHE A 181 12.11 24.69 7.36
CA PHE A 181 13.56 24.60 7.57
C PHE A 181 14.28 25.94 7.44
N GLY A 182 13.67 26.93 6.79
CA GLY A 182 14.31 28.22 6.51
C GLY A 182 14.12 29.30 7.57
N PHE A 183 13.01 29.31 8.32
CA PHE A 183 12.66 30.46 9.19
C PHE A 183 12.87 30.24 10.70
N GLY A 184 13.42 29.11 11.14
CA GLY A 184 13.80 28.85 12.55
C GLY A 184 12.65 28.74 13.56
N PHE A 185 11.50 29.36 13.29
CA PHE A 185 10.25 29.29 14.04
C PHE A 185 9.10 29.06 13.08
N THR A 186 8.71 27.79 12.91
CA THR A 186 7.56 27.42 12.09
C THR A 186 6.56 26.69 12.95
N PRO A 187 5.28 27.11 12.95
CA PRO A 187 4.23 26.34 13.61
C PRO A 187 4.23 24.89 13.14
N ALA A 188 4.28 23.95 14.09
CA ALA A 188 4.31 22.51 13.80
C ALA A 188 3.14 22.06 12.91
N TRP A 189 2.02 22.78 12.94
CA TRP A 189 0.84 22.43 12.16
C TRP A 189 1.03 22.54 10.63
N LEU A 190 1.95 23.40 10.17
CA LEU A 190 2.24 23.58 8.74
C LEU A 190 2.75 22.30 8.09
N GLY A 191 3.49 21.48 8.85
CA GLY A 191 3.97 20.19 8.38
C GLY A 191 2.84 19.22 8.01
N TRP A 192 1.67 19.30 8.65
CA TRP A 192 0.54 18.44 8.31
C TRP A 192 -0.01 18.67 6.91
N ILE A 193 0.21 19.85 6.32
CA ILE A 193 -0.13 20.12 4.93
C ILE A 193 0.63 19.18 4.00
N ASN A 194 1.90 18.89 4.30
CA ASN A 194 2.72 17.97 3.51
C ASN A 194 2.24 16.53 3.57
N VAL A 195 1.47 16.14 4.59
CA VAL A 195 0.85 14.81 4.61
C VAL A 195 -0.11 14.68 3.43
N ALA A 196 -0.98 15.65 3.19
CA ALA A 196 -1.86 15.61 2.03
C ALA A 196 -1.09 15.89 0.72
N ALA A 197 -0.30 16.97 0.68
CA ALA A 197 0.38 17.42 -0.53
C ALA A 197 1.43 16.41 -1.03
N GLY A 198 2.24 15.83 -0.14
CA GLY A 198 3.30 14.90 -0.49
C GLY A 198 2.80 13.63 -1.16
N TRP A 199 1.67 13.07 -0.69
CA TRP A 199 1.03 11.91 -1.31
C TRP A 199 0.14 12.27 -2.50
N LEU A 200 -0.33 13.52 -2.58
CA LEU A 200 -1.04 14.03 -3.75
C LEU A 200 -0.13 14.10 -5.00
N VAL A 201 1.19 14.30 -4.84
CA VAL A 201 2.15 14.29 -5.95
C VAL A 201 2.12 12.96 -6.74
N PRO A 202 2.45 11.79 -6.15
CA PRO A 202 2.38 10.52 -6.88
C PRO A 202 0.95 10.19 -7.30
N TYR A 203 -0.07 10.59 -6.54
CA TYR A 203 -1.47 10.34 -6.90
C TYR A 203 -1.91 11.08 -8.17
N THR A 204 -1.60 12.37 -8.27
CA THR A 204 -1.88 13.20 -9.46
C THR A 204 -1.03 12.77 -10.66
N LEU A 205 0.19 12.30 -10.43
CA LEU A 205 1.00 11.64 -11.46
C LEU A 205 0.31 10.36 -11.98
N GLY A 206 -0.33 9.60 -11.09
CA GLY A 206 -1.14 8.44 -11.44
C GLY A 206 -2.35 8.80 -12.30
N ALA A 207 -2.99 9.95 -12.02
CA ALA A 207 -4.04 10.50 -12.87
C ALA A 207 -3.51 11.02 -14.22
N ALA A 208 -2.34 11.67 -14.26
CA ALA A 208 -1.69 12.05 -15.52
C ALA A 208 -1.38 10.83 -16.39
N TRP A 209 -1.02 9.71 -15.74
CA TRP A 209 -0.81 8.45 -16.43
C TRP A 209 -2.08 7.90 -17.09
N THR A 210 -3.28 8.08 -16.50
CA THR A 210 -4.53 7.63 -17.14
C THR A 210 -4.85 8.43 -18.38
N ARG A 211 -4.50 9.72 -18.39
CA ARG A 211 -4.70 10.64 -19.51
C ARG A 211 -3.70 10.44 -20.66
N GLY A 212 -2.71 9.55 -20.48
CA GLY A 212 -1.70 9.26 -21.51
C GLY A 212 -0.59 10.30 -21.61
N GLU A 213 -0.45 11.19 -20.60
CA GLU A 213 0.53 12.28 -20.60
C GLU A 213 1.95 11.80 -20.26
N LEU A 214 2.09 10.61 -19.68
CA LEU A 214 3.38 10.08 -19.26
C LEU A 214 3.98 9.16 -20.33
N THR A 215 5.14 9.58 -20.81
CA THR A 215 5.92 8.84 -21.80
C THR A 215 7.10 8.12 -21.13
N ARG A 216 7.80 7.27 -21.90
CA ARG A 216 9.07 6.66 -21.45
C ARG A 216 10.13 7.70 -21.11
N ARG A 217 10.14 8.85 -21.81
CA ARG A 217 11.02 9.99 -21.50
C ARG A 217 10.68 10.60 -20.13
N SER A 218 9.39 10.79 -19.86
CA SER A 218 8.90 11.25 -18.54
C SER A 218 9.37 10.29 -17.43
N GLY A 219 9.33 8.97 -17.67
CA GLY A 219 9.83 7.97 -16.73
C GLY A 219 11.32 8.15 -16.37
N TRP A 220 12.17 8.40 -17.37
CA TRP A 220 13.59 8.69 -17.14
C TRP A 220 13.81 10.01 -16.41
N VAL A 221 13.13 11.08 -16.82
CA VAL A 221 13.24 12.39 -16.17
C VAL A 221 12.84 12.32 -14.69
N LEU A 222 11.76 11.61 -14.39
CA LEU A 222 11.30 11.39 -13.01
C LEU A 222 12.31 10.57 -12.21
N LEU A 223 12.84 9.48 -12.80
CA LEU A 223 13.82 8.62 -12.17
C LEU A 223 15.11 9.38 -11.84
N THR A 224 15.74 9.99 -12.85
CA THR A 224 17.03 10.66 -12.69
C THR A 224 16.88 11.96 -11.91
N GLY A 225 15.87 12.78 -12.23
CA GLY A 225 15.61 14.04 -11.55
C GLY A 225 15.24 13.84 -10.08
N GLY A 226 14.34 12.88 -9.80
CA GLY A 226 13.99 12.51 -8.43
C GLY A 226 15.19 11.99 -7.66
N ALA A 227 15.93 11.02 -8.20
CA ALA A 227 17.08 10.42 -7.52
C ALA A 227 18.21 11.41 -7.24
N VAL A 228 18.56 12.26 -8.22
CA VAL A 228 19.58 13.30 -8.06
C VAL A 228 19.13 14.32 -7.02
N THR A 229 17.88 14.79 -7.08
CA THR A 229 17.38 15.77 -6.10
C THR A 229 17.35 15.16 -4.69
N THR A 230 16.91 13.92 -4.52
CA THR A 230 16.96 13.24 -3.22
C THR A 230 18.40 13.11 -2.71
N ALA A 231 19.33 12.68 -3.56
CA ALA A 231 20.74 12.57 -3.19
C ALA A 231 21.30 13.93 -2.76
N VAL A 232 20.93 15.01 -3.46
CA VAL A 232 21.35 16.38 -3.13
C VAL A 232 20.80 16.81 -1.76
N LEU A 233 19.51 16.60 -1.53
CA LEU A 233 18.85 16.98 -0.28
C LEU A 233 19.43 16.23 0.93
N VAL A 234 19.74 14.95 0.77
CA VAL A 234 20.34 14.12 1.82
C VAL A 234 21.80 14.50 2.06
N ALA A 235 22.59 14.68 1.00
CA ALA A 235 24.03 14.92 1.14
C ALA A 235 24.37 16.36 1.56
N TRP A 236 23.63 17.36 1.08
CA TRP A 236 23.97 18.79 1.25
C TRP A 236 22.93 19.62 2.01
N CYS A 237 21.68 19.15 2.14
CA CYS A 237 20.62 19.93 2.81
C CYS A 237 20.17 19.35 4.15
N GLY A 238 20.89 18.36 4.69
CA GLY A 238 20.64 17.81 6.03
C GLY A 238 19.37 16.98 6.17
N TYR A 239 18.76 16.55 5.06
CA TYR A 239 17.61 15.64 5.11
C TYR A 239 18.03 14.23 5.57
N PRO A 240 17.20 13.51 6.33
CA PRO A 240 17.54 12.16 6.77
C PRO A 240 17.76 11.21 5.59
N ALA A 241 18.79 10.37 5.68
CA ALA A 241 19.04 9.33 4.68
C ALA A 241 17.99 8.22 4.72
N SER A 242 17.36 7.96 5.88
CA SER A 242 16.30 6.96 6.00
C SER A 242 15.00 7.45 5.37
N MET A 243 14.42 6.68 4.46
CA MET A 243 13.12 6.98 3.83
C MET A 243 11.94 6.42 4.65
N VAL A 244 12.21 5.83 5.81
CA VAL A 244 11.23 5.36 6.78
C VAL A 244 11.46 6.00 8.15
N GLY A 245 10.43 6.04 8.97
CA GLY A 245 10.53 6.54 10.34
C GLY A 245 11.42 5.63 11.20
N VAL A 246 12.42 6.23 11.86
CA VAL A 246 13.30 5.53 12.80
C VAL A 246 12.92 5.97 14.22
N PRO A 247 12.54 5.04 15.12
CA PRO A 247 12.25 5.39 16.51
C PRO A 247 13.42 6.14 17.16
N GLY A 248 13.13 7.27 17.78
CA GLY A 248 14.14 8.11 18.46
C GLY A 248 14.82 9.15 17.56
N ALA A 249 14.59 9.15 16.25
CA ALA A 249 15.08 10.21 15.37
C ALA A 249 14.30 11.52 15.56
N THR A 250 15.00 12.66 15.54
CA THR A 250 14.42 14.00 15.68
C THR A 250 13.64 14.44 14.45
N LEU A 251 14.01 13.93 13.26
CA LEU A 251 13.34 14.21 12.00
C LEU A 251 13.05 12.92 11.22
N SER A 252 11.85 12.82 10.67
CA SER A 252 11.40 11.70 9.84
C SER A 252 10.95 12.22 8.49
N ASN A 253 11.39 11.55 7.41
CA ASN A 253 10.95 11.84 6.05
C ASN A 253 9.46 11.55 5.81
N LEU A 254 8.78 10.85 6.74
CA LEU A 254 7.37 10.46 6.60
C LEU A 254 6.44 11.10 7.63
N ASP A 255 6.98 11.83 8.62
CA ASP A 255 6.20 12.38 9.74
C ASP A 255 6.63 13.81 10.07
N PRO A 256 6.15 14.80 9.30
CA PRO A 256 5.38 14.71 8.05
C PRO A 256 6.26 14.60 6.78
N PRO A 257 5.71 14.22 5.61
CA PRO A 257 6.46 14.05 4.37
C PRO A 257 7.35 15.24 4.03
N THR A 258 8.62 14.95 3.76
CA THR A 258 9.61 15.94 3.34
C THR A 258 9.72 16.00 1.83
N LEU A 259 10.37 17.05 1.32
CA LEU A 259 10.76 17.15 -0.08
C LEU A 259 11.68 15.99 -0.50
N ALA A 260 12.54 15.50 0.41
CA ALA A 260 13.34 14.31 0.15
C ALA A 260 12.46 13.07 -0.09
N ALA A 261 11.42 12.84 0.70
CA ALA A 261 10.48 11.74 0.49
C ALA A 261 9.69 11.87 -0.81
N VAL A 262 9.30 13.10 -1.18
CA VAL A 262 8.54 13.36 -2.41
C VAL A 262 9.40 13.18 -3.65
N THR A 263 10.62 13.73 -3.66
CA THR A 263 11.56 13.57 -4.78
C THR A 263 12.00 12.11 -4.95
N PHE A 264 12.17 11.41 -3.83
CA PHE A 264 12.40 9.96 -3.82
C PHE A 264 11.19 9.23 -4.42
N GLY A 265 9.97 9.60 -4.02
CA GLY A 265 8.75 9.07 -4.57
C GLY A 265 8.59 9.29 -6.08
N LEU A 266 9.00 10.47 -6.59
CA LEU A 266 9.04 10.74 -8.03
C LEU A 266 10.01 9.80 -8.74
N ALA A 267 11.18 9.54 -8.14
CA ALA A 267 12.13 8.57 -8.69
C ALA A 267 11.52 7.17 -8.79
N GLN A 268 10.81 6.73 -7.74
CA GLN A 268 10.09 5.46 -7.74
C GLN A 268 8.97 5.41 -8.76
N CYS A 269 8.22 6.50 -8.95
CA CYS A 269 7.20 6.60 -9.99
C CYS A 269 7.82 6.49 -11.39
N GLY A 270 8.96 7.15 -11.63
CA GLY A 270 9.72 7.01 -12.87
C GLY A 270 10.16 5.57 -13.13
N LEU A 271 10.72 4.91 -12.12
CA LEU A 271 11.07 3.50 -12.17
C LEU A 271 9.86 2.61 -12.46
N ALA A 272 8.72 2.84 -11.81
CA ALA A 272 7.49 2.09 -12.03
C ALA A 272 6.98 2.19 -13.48
N LEU A 273 7.09 3.37 -14.09
CA LEU A 273 6.75 3.59 -15.51
C LEU A 273 7.70 2.82 -16.45
N LEU A 274 8.99 2.82 -16.15
CA LEU A 274 10.01 2.10 -16.93
C LEU A 274 9.88 0.57 -16.79
N LEU A 275 9.48 0.08 -15.62
CA LEU A 275 9.26 -1.35 -15.34
C LEU A 275 7.95 -1.90 -15.91
N ARG A 276 7.10 -1.07 -16.49
CA ARG A 276 5.79 -1.47 -17.04
C ARG A 276 5.90 -2.62 -18.05
N GLU A 277 6.80 -2.51 -19.02
CA GLU A 277 6.99 -3.53 -20.07
C GLU A 277 7.57 -4.84 -19.52
N PRO A 278 8.65 -4.83 -18.70
CA PRO A 278 9.10 -6.01 -17.96
C PRO A 278 8.00 -6.68 -17.15
N LEU A 279 7.23 -5.92 -16.36
CA LEU A 279 6.16 -6.46 -15.52
C LEU A 279 5.05 -7.08 -16.37
N ARG A 280 4.71 -6.49 -17.52
CA ARG A 280 3.76 -7.07 -18.47
C ARG A 280 4.28 -8.40 -19.03
N ARG A 281 5.59 -8.53 -19.30
CA ARG A 281 6.19 -9.80 -19.76
C ARG A 281 6.14 -10.88 -18.68
N VAL A 282 6.47 -10.54 -17.43
CA VAL A 282 6.43 -11.48 -16.31
C VAL A 282 5.00 -11.96 -16.03
N THR A 283 4.02 -11.05 -16.03
CA THR A 283 2.60 -11.36 -15.76
C THR A 283 1.86 -12.05 -16.91
N ARG A 284 2.54 -12.33 -18.03
CA ARG A 284 2.04 -13.29 -19.03
C ARG A 284 2.15 -14.74 -18.56
N ARG A 285 3.02 -15.03 -17.58
CA ARG A 285 3.14 -16.37 -17.00
C ARG A 285 1.95 -16.60 -16.05
N PRO A 286 1.13 -17.66 -16.23
CA PRO A 286 -0.08 -17.89 -15.42
C PRO A 286 0.19 -17.91 -13.91
N MET A 287 1.31 -18.51 -13.49
CA MET A 287 1.68 -18.56 -12.07
C MET A 287 2.01 -17.19 -11.48
N ALA A 288 2.76 -16.35 -12.22
CA ALA A 288 3.09 -15.01 -11.78
C ALA A 288 1.83 -14.13 -11.70
N TRP A 289 0.93 -14.29 -12.67
CA TRP A 289 -0.38 -13.62 -12.63
C TRP A 289 -1.23 -14.08 -11.44
N ALA A 290 -1.31 -15.39 -11.18
CA ALA A 290 -2.07 -15.93 -10.06
C ALA A 290 -1.56 -15.39 -8.72
N ALA A 291 -0.24 -15.28 -8.54
CA ALA A 291 0.36 -14.67 -7.34
C ALA A 291 -0.02 -13.19 -7.20
N VAL A 292 0.12 -12.41 -8.28
CA VAL A 292 -0.28 -10.98 -8.29
C VAL A 292 -1.78 -10.81 -8.00
N ALA A 293 -2.63 -11.64 -8.60
CA ALA A 293 -4.07 -11.61 -8.38
C ALA A 293 -4.41 -11.97 -6.93
N PHE A 294 -3.78 -13.00 -6.36
CA PHE A 294 -3.97 -13.40 -4.97
C PHE A 294 -3.60 -12.27 -4.00
N VAL A 295 -2.44 -11.63 -4.21
CA VAL A 295 -1.98 -10.50 -3.38
C VAL A 295 -2.95 -9.32 -3.50
N ASN A 296 -3.42 -8.98 -4.71
CA ASN A 296 -4.35 -7.87 -4.91
C ASN A 296 -5.75 -8.12 -4.33
N LEU A 297 -6.22 -9.37 -4.38
CA LEU A 297 -7.50 -9.78 -3.78
C LEU A 297 -7.43 -9.76 -2.26
N SER A 298 -6.27 -10.10 -1.69
CA SER A 298 -6.00 -10.18 -0.25
C SER A 298 -5.30 -8.94 0.29
N ALA A 299 -5.24 -7.87 -0.52
CA ALA A 299 -4.41 -6.69 -0.26
C ALA A 299 -4.72 -6.03 1.08
N MET A 300 -6.01 -5.89 1.41
CA MET A 300 -6.44 -5.22 2.63
C MET A 300 -6.09 -6.07 3.85
N THR A 301 -6.25 -7.39 3.76
CA THR A 301 -5.96 -8.32 4.86
C THR A 301 -4.46 -8.45 5.08
N ILE A 302 -3.68 -8.61 4.01
CA ILE A 302 -2.22 -8.57 4.10
C ILE A 302 -1.77 -7.28 4.80
N PHE A 303 -2.33 -6.15 4.40
CA PHE A 303 -1.97 -4.85 4.94
C PHE A 303 -2.45 -4.60 6.39
N LEU A 304 -3.59 -5.13 6.80
CA LEU A 304 -4.13 -4.87 8.14
C LEU A 304 -3.60 -5.88 9.18
N TRP A 305 -3.27 -7.09 8.75
CA TRP A 305 -2.91 -8.18 9.66
C TRP A 305 -1.41 -8.46 9.73
N HIS A 306 -0.56 -7.85 8.89
CA HIS A 306 0.88 -8.14 8.92
C HIS A 306 1.56 -7.76 10.23
N GLN A 307 1.16 -6.65 10.85
CA GLN A 307 1.67 -6.26 12.17
C GLN A 307 1.19 -7.23 13.24
N THR A 308 -0.10 -7.59 13.21
CA THR A 308 -0.66 -8.60 14.13
C THR A 308 0.08 -9.94 13.98
N ALA A 309 0.35 -10.39 12.76
CA ALA A 309 1.11 -11.63 12.50
C ALA A 309 2.53 -11.57 13.09
N LEU A 310 3.24 -10.45 12.91
CA LEU A 310 4.54 -10.22 13.53
C LEU A 310 4.47 -10.30 15.06
N MET A 311 3.50 -9.59 15.66
CA MET A 311 3.30 -9.57 17.10
C MET A 311 2.89 -10.94 17.65
N SER A 312 2.04 -11.68 16.95
CA SER A 312 1.64 -13.03 17.35
C SER A 312 2.83 -13.98 17.38
N VAL A 313 3.66 -14.02 16.34
CA VAL A 313 4.87 -14.86 16.31
C VAL A 313 5.87 -14.42 17.37
N THR A 314 6.03 -13.11 17.59
CA THR A 314 6.90 -12.59 18.65
C THR A 314 6.37 -13.02 20.03
N ALA A 315 5.07 -12.86 20.29
CA ALA A 315 4.48 -13.20 21.58
C ALA A 315 4.52 -14.71 21.86
N THR A 316 4.23 -15.56 20.87
CA THR A 316 4.31 -17.01 21.04
C THR A 316 5.75 -17.51 21.15
N GLY A 317 6.69 -16.89 20.43
CA GLY A 317 8.12 -17.18 20.53
C GLY A 317 8.66 -16.99 21.94
N LEU A 318 8.13 -16.01 22.69
CA LEU A 318 8.54 -15.76 24.08
C LEU A 318 8.28 -16.95 25.02
N ALA A 319 7.29 -17.79 24.73
CA ALA A 319 7.01 -19.00 25.51
C ALA A 319 8.15 -20.03 25.44
N VAL A 320 8.98 -19.98 24.37
CA VAL A 320 10.16 -20.82 24.17
C VAL A 320 11.44 -20.12 24.68
N GLY A 321 11.33 -18.86 25.11
CA GLY A 321 12.41 -18.05 25.63
C GLY A 321 12.77 -16.87 24.73
N ARG A 322 13.89 -16.20 25.04
CA ARG A 322 14.37 -15.05 24.26
C ARG A 322 15.10 -15.52 22.99
N LEU A 323 14.40 -15.46 21.87
CA LEU A 323 14.90 -15.88 20.57
C LEU A 323 15.60 -14.73 19.79
N PRO A 324 16.76 -15.01 19.14
CA PRO A 324 17.44 -14.06 18.27
C PRO A 324 16.56 -13.57 17.12
N GLY A 325 16.65 -12.29 16.79
CA GLY A 325 15.87 -11.67 15.71
C GLY A 325 14.40 -11.39 16.07
N LEU A 326 13.92 -11.81 17.25
CA LEU A 326 12.58 -11.48 17.76
C LEU A 326 12.67 -10.56 18.98
N HIS A 327 13.34 -11.03 20.03
CA HIS A 327 13.36 -10.39 21.36
C HIS A 327 14.67 -9.67 21.69
N THR A 328 15.68 -9.87 20.85
CA THR A 328 17.04 -9.31 21.02
C THR A 328 17.17 -7.96 20.34
N THR A 329 18.06 -7.12 20.85
CA THR A 329 18.39 -5.81 20.28
C THR A 329 18.88 -5.94 18.83
N PRO A 330 18.42 -5.08 17.90
CA PRO A 330 18.81 -5.14 16.48
C PRO A 330 20.11 -4.34 16.22
N ASP A 331 21.22 -4.73 16.86
CA ASP A 331 22.48 -3.97 16.83
C ASP A 331 23.53 -4.52 15.85
N ASN A 332 23.30 -5.68 15.24
CA ASN A 332 24.28 -6.35 14.39
C ASN A 332 23.65 -7.13 13.22
N LEU A 333 24.49 -7.60 12.29
CA LEU A 333 24.03 -8.34 11.10
C LEU A 333 23.53 -9.76 11.38
N THR A 334 23.94 -10.39 12.48
CA THR A 334 23.39 -11.70 12.86
C THR A 334 21.91 -11.58 13.22
N TRP A 335 21.49 -10.45 13.79
CA TRP A 335 20.07 -10.14 13.99
C TRP A 335 19.32 -10.10 12.67
N VAL A 336 19.90 -9.48 11.63
CA VAL A 336 19.27 -9.40 10.29
C VAL A 336 19.12 -10.80 9.70
N ALA A 337 20.16 -11.64 9.78
CA ALA A 337 20.09 -13.02 9.30
C ALA A 337 19.03 -13.84 10.06
N ALA A 338 18.99 -13.74 11.39
CA ALA A 338 17.96 -14.38 12.20
C ALA A 338 16.56 -13.87 11.83
N ARG A 339 16.40 -12.57 11.60
CA ARG A 339 15.13 -11.96 11.18
C ARG A 339 14.64 -12.49 9.83
N LEU A 340 15.55 -12.66 8.87
CA LEU A 340 15.22 -13.26 7.58
C LEU A 340 14.72 -14.70 7.72
N ALA A 341 15.29 -15.47 8.66
CA ALA A 341 14.84 -16.83 8.96
C ALA A 341 13.42 -16.89 9.57
N TRP A 342 12.94 -15.81 10.20
CA TRP A 342 11.58 -15.71 10.74
C TRP A 342 10.52 -15.31 9.71
N LEU A 343 10.90 -14.79 8.53
CA LEU A 343 9.95 -14.37 7.49
C LEU A 343 8.94 -15.47 7.11
N PRO A 344 9.33 -16.76 6.93
CA PRO A 344 8.37 -17.82 6.66
C PRO A 344 7.31 -17.97 7.76
N LEU A 345 7.68 -17.85 9.04
CA LEU A 345 6.70 -17.94 10.14
C LEU A 345 5.79 -16.72 10.18
N PHE A 346 6.29 -15.50 9.92
CA PHE A 346 5.43 -14.32 9.79
C PHE A 346 4.43 -14.49 8.64
N THR A 347 4.86 -15.05 7.50
CA THR A 347 3.94 -15.36 6.40
C THR A 347 2.94 -16.43 6.78
N LEU A 348 3.33 -17.47 7.53
CA LEU A 348 2.42 -18.51 8.00
C LEU A 348 1.35 -17.93 8.94
N ALA A 349 1.75 -17.14 9.93
CA ALA A 349 0.82 -16.46 10.83
C ALA A 349 -0.12 -15.52 10.06
N LEU A 350 0.39 -14.78 9.08
CA LEU A 350 -0.43 -13.93 8.21
C LEU A 350 -1.42 -14.75 7.38
N MET A 351 -1.02 -15.92 6.88
CA MET A 351 -1.90 -16.83 6.16
C MET A 351 -3.01 -17.41 7.06
N VAL A 352 -2.73 -17.64 8.35
CA VAL A 352 -3.75 -18.03 9.34
C VAL A 352 -4.74 -16.89 9.58
N CYS A 353 -4.26 -15.66 9.80
CA CYS A 353 -5.12 -14.48 9.88
C CYS A 353 -5.97 -14.32 8.62
N TRP A 354 -5.37 -14.50 7.45
CA TRP A 354 -6.09 -14.44 6.18
C TRP A 354 -7.18 -15.51 6.08
N ALA A 355 -6.89 -16.76 6.45
CA ALA A 355 -7.86 -17.84 6.42
C ALA A 355 -9.06 -17.58 7.35
N ALA A 356 -8.81 -16.98 8.52
CA ALA A 356 -9.84 -16.63 9.50
C ALA A 356 -10.72 -15.44 9.04
N PHE A 357 -10.13 -14.42 8.41
CA PHE A 357 -10.82 -13.15 8.12
C PHE A 357 -11.19 -12.95 6.63
N ARG A 358 -10.86 -13.89 5.73
CA ARG A 358 -11.21 -13.82 4.30
C ARG A 358 -12.70 -13.61 4.02
N SER A 359 -13.58 -14.03 4.92
CA SER A 359 -15.04 -13.85 4.80
C SER A 359 -15.46 -12.38 4.83
N TYR A 360 -14.73 -11.52 5.55
CA TYR A 360 -14.99 -10.09 5.66
C TYR A 360 -14.58 -9.31 4.39
N GLU A 361 -13.55 -9.78 3.67
CA GLU A 361 -13.12 -9.20 2.40
C GLU A 361 -13.95 -9.66 1.21
N GLN A 362 -14.31 -10.94 1.19
CA GLN A 362 -15.03 -11.55 0.07
C GLN A 362 -16.53 -11.24 0.06
N GLY A 363 -16.99 -10.38 1.00
CA GLY A 363 -18.31 -9.78 1.10
C GLY A 363 -19.34 -10.43 0.17
N GLY A 364 -19.92 -11.54 0.65
CA GLY A 364 -20.91 -12.37 -0.02
C GLY A 364 -20.95 -12.20 -1.54
N ARG A 365 -20.27 -13.09 -2.28
CA ARG A 365 -20.74 -13.47 -3.61
C ARG A 365 -22.26 -13.62 -3.50
N ARG A 366 -23.03 -12.70 -4.08
CA ARG A 366 -24.48 -12.78 -4.14
C ARG A 366 -24.80 -14.17 -4.67
N ARG A 367 -25.29 -15.04 -3.80
CA ARG A 367 -25.76 -16.40 -4.12
C ARG A 367 -27.13 -16.29 -4.81
N GLY A 368 -27.22 -15.50 -5.87
CA GLY A 368 -28.50 -15.08 -6.43
C GLY A 368 -28.39 -14.17 -7.64
N GLU A 369 -27.55 -14.50 -8.62
CA GLU A 369 -27.89 -14.20 -10.01
C GLU A 369 -28.28 -15.54 -10.64
N ARG A 370 -29.59 -15.82 -10.61
CA ARG A 370 -30.19 -16.80 -11.51
C ARG A 370 -29.72 -16.44 -12.93
N PRO A 371 -29.33 -17.41 -13.78
CA PRO A 371 -29.01 -17.09 -15.16
C PRO A 371 -30.26 -16.46 -15.76
N SER A 372 -30.13 -15.19 -16.18
CA SER A 372 -31.15 -14.53 -16.99
C SER A 372 -31.34 -15.41 -18.23
N ARG A 373 -32.47 -16.09 -18.28
CA ARG A 373 -32.92 -16.87 -19.43
C ARG A 373 -33.01 -15.86 -20.58
N VAL A 374 -32.00 -15.86 -21.45
CA VAL A 374 -32.04 -15.13 -22.72
C VAL A 374 -33.16 -15.79 -23.51
N VAL A 375 -34.36 -15.18 -23.47
CA VAL A 375 -35.44 -15.53 -24.38
C VAL A 375 -34.99 -15.00 -25.73
N HIS A 376 -34.47 -15.88 -26.58
CA HIS A 376 -34.40 -15.62 -28.00
C HIS A 376 -35.84 -15.45 -28.50
N VAL A 377 -36.29 -14.20 -28.60
CA VAL A 377 -37.49 -13.87 -29.37
C VAL A 377 -37.11 -14.09 -30.82
N HIS A 378 -37.52 -15.23 -31.35
CA HIS A 378 -37.44 -15.53 -32.77
C HIS A 378 -38.38 -14.57 -33.50
N ARG A 379 -37.82 -13.46 -34.03
CA ARG A 379 -38.54 -12.57 -34.94
C ARG A 379 -38.69 -13.34 -36.26
N GLY A 380 -39.83 -14.00 -36.43
CA GLY A 380 -40.20 -14.61 -37.70
C GLY A 380 -40.26 -13.54 -38.78
N THR A 381 -39.32 -13.60 -39.71
CA THR A 381 -39.36 -12.87 -40.98
C THR A 381 -40.50 -13.44 -41.82
N ALA A 382 -41.60 -12.72 -41.87
CA ALA A 382 -42.57 -12.85 -42.95
C ALA A 382 -41.99 -12.15 -44.18
N GLU A 383 -41.56 -12.92 -45.19
CA GLU A 383 -41.57 -12.49 -46.59
C GLU A 383 -41.18 -13.65 -47.53
N GLY A 384 -42.01 -13.86 -48.56
CA GLY A 384 -41.52 -14.39 -49.85
C GLY A 384 -41.73 -15.88 -50.14
N ARG A 385 -42.98 -16.35 -50.24
CA ARG A 385 -43.28 -17.53 -51.09
C ARG A 385 -44.53 -17.32 -51.94
N ARG A 386 -44.39 -16.50 -52.98
CA ARG A 386 -45.14 -16.60 -54.23
C ARG A 386 -44.13 -16.80 -55.35
N ALA A 387 -44.07 -18.00 -55.91
CA ALA A 387 -43.96 -18.27 -57.35
C ALA A 387 -43.51 -19.73 -57.61
N ARG A 388 -44.18 -20.34 -58.60
CA ARG A 388 -43.84 -21.56 -59.37
C ARG A 388 -44.27 -22.92 -58.79
N SER A 389 -45.38 -23.46 -59.28
CA SER A 389 -45.38 -24.42 -60.41
C SER A 389 -46.82 -24.68 -60.87
N ALA A 390 -47.04 -24.47 -62.16
CA ALA A 390 -47.98 -25.27 -62.94
C ALA A 390 -47.36 -26.66 -63.18
#